data_AF-A0AAV4HM47-F1
#
_entry.id   AF-A0AAV4HM47-F1
#
_cell.length_a   1.000
_cell.length_b   1.000
_cell.length_c   1.000
_cell.angle_alpha   90.00
_cell.angle_beta   90.00
_cell.angle_gamma   90.00
#
_symmetry.space_group_name_H-M   'P 1'
#
loop_
_entity.id
_entity.type
_entity.pdbx_description
1 polymer ?
#
loop_
_entity_poly.entity_id
_entity_poly.type
_entity_poly.pdbx_seq_one_letter_code
_entity_poly.pdbx_strand_id
1 'polypeptide(L)'
;MLEVERKSDEEKLLGMKELGGLKVKVTKDSYLNTSRGVINHRDLRGSREEEFVEWIPEVISARRIEIKKGEERIKTNTYVLTFDSPTPPFEVKKGYLPVKVRPYVPTPMHCFRCHRFGHGRDRCRAREELCVKCGEPGHRGEESKRKPRCVNCKGEHPANSRSCPKYMKEQAILRYRAQNGGTFEQARAAVIVEVAKEMRPKLYAQAVRGGPIPKMALRPKVVLVWIPSHVGIPGNEKVDELAKLALNKEVHDDKQVIWSDLKLKVNTHVEQLWQTDWDTEVDNKLHEIRSNLKENSIMMKD
;
A
#
# COMPACT_ATOMS: atom_id res chain seq x y z
N MET A 1 14.30 -3.95 22.03
CA MET A 1 14.15 -3.09 20.85
C MET A 1 13.89 -1.69 21.36
N LEU A 2 14.65 -0.71 20.88
CA LEU A 2 14.51 0.69 21.29
C LEU A 2 13.93 1.45 20.10
N GLU A 3 12.88 2.22 20.33
CA GLU A 3 12.32 3.15 19.35
C GLU A 3 12.83 4.55 19.71
N VAL A 4 13.20 5.33 18.69
CA VAL A 4 13.66 6.71 18.85
C VAL A 4 12.83 7.62 17.97
N GLU A 5 12.38 8.74 18.52
CA GLU A 5 11.58 9.73 17.80
C GLU A 5 12.47 10.79 17.13
N ARG A 6 13.63 11.08 17.71
CA ARG A 6 14.52 12.15 17.25
C ARG A 6 15.77 11.57 16.60
N LYS A 7 16.13 12.12 15.44
CA LYS A 7 17.36 11.77 14.72
C LYS A 7 18.62 11.98 15.58
N SER A 8 18.63 12.99 16.45
CA SER A 8 19.73 13.22 17.39
C SER A 8 19.96 12.07 18.37
N ASP A 9 18.88 11.37 18.76
CA ASP A 9 18.96 10.27 19.71
C ASP A 9 19.41 8.98 19.00
N GLU A 10 19.00 8.79 17.74
CA GLU A 10 19.53 7.75 16.86
C GLU A 10 21.06 7.85 16.72
N GLU A 11 21.58 9.04 16.40
CA GLU A 11 23.03 9.27 16.23
C GLU A 11 23.81 8.96 17.51
N LYS A 12 23.29 9.38 18.67
CA LYS A 12 23.89 9.07 19.98
C LYS A 12 23.87 7.58 20.28
N LEU A 13 22.75 6.89 20.00
CA LEU A 13 22.63 5.44 20.21
C LEU A 13 23.60 4.66 19.32
N LEU A 14 23.71 5.03 18.03
CA LEU A 14 24.64 4.36 17.11
C LEU A 14 26.11 4.56 17.52
N GLY A 15 26.43 5.68 18.16
CA GLY A 15 27.76 5.94 18.73
C GLY A 15 28.04 5.25 20.07
N MET A 16 27.03 4.69 20.74
CA MET A 16 27.15 4.09 22.07
C MET A 16 27.95 2.79 22.03
N LYS A 17 29.02 2.74 22.82
CA LYS A 17 29.89 1.55 22.98
C LYS A 17 29.73 0.86 24.33
N GLU A 18 29.09 1.54 25.29
CA GLU A 18 28.93 1.05 26.65
C GLU A 18 27.58 1.51 27.22
N LEU A 19 26.89 0.60 27.90
CA LEU A 19 25.64 0.88 28.61
C LEU A 19 25.73 0.26 30.01
N GLY A 20 25.86 1.12 31.02
CA GLY A 20 25.94 0.69 32.43
C GLY A 20 27.13 -0.24 32.72
N GLY A 21 28.33 0.08 32.22
CA GLY A 21 29.52 -0.78 32.41
C GLY A 21 29.66 -1.91 31.40
N LEU A 22 28.60 -2.21 30.63
CA LEU A 22 28.59 -3.32 29.68
C LEU A 22 28.94 -2.81 28.28
N LYS A 23 29.95 -3.42 27.65
CA LYS A 23 30.27 -3.16 26.24
C LYS A 23 29.10 -3.61 25.36
N VAL A 24 28.59 -2.71 24.53
CA VAL A 24 27.47 -2.96 23.62
C VAL A 24 27.84 -2.57 22.19
N LYS A 25 27.19 -3.23 21.23
CA LYS A 25 27.19 -2.83 19.82
C LYS A 25 25.76 -2.50 19.42
N VAL A 26 25.51 -1.25 19.08
CA VAL A 26 24.20 -0.79 18.60
C VAL A 26 24.18 -0.82 17.08
N THR A 27 23.13 -1.39 16.50
CA THR A 27 22.89 -1.41 15.05
C THR A 27 21.42 -1.12 14.78
N LYS A 28 21.11 -0.47 13.66
CA LYS A 28 19.73 -0.37 13.19
C LYS A 28 19.16 -1.76 12.93
N ASP A 29 17.89 -1.95 13.26
CA ASP A 29 17.17 -3.16 12.87
C ASP A 29 16.98 -3.15 11.34
N SER A 30 17.50 -4.17 10.67
CA SER A 30 17.52 -4.25 9.20
C SER A 30 16.14 -4.46 8.59
N TYR A 31 15.13 -4.82 9.39
CA TYR A 31 13.78 -5.10 8.93
C TYR A 31 12.79 -3.98 9.26
N LEU A 32 12.92 -3.36 10.44
CA LEU A 32 12.01 -2.30 10.88
C LEU A 32 12.43 -0.91 10.38
N ASN A 33 13.70 -0.72 10.02
CA ASN A 33 14.19 0.54 9.45
C ASN A 33 14.25 0.52 7.93
N THR A 34 13.79 -0.55 7.29
CA THR A 34 13.72 -0.64 5.82
C THR A 34 12.30 -0.89 5.36
N SER A 35 12.02 -0.49 4.13
CA SER A 35 10.71 -0.69 3.51
C SER A 35 10.88 -1.07 2.05
N ARG A 36 9.80 -1.56 1.44
CA ARG A 36 9.80 -1.92 0.03
C ARG A 36 8.65 -1.25 -0.69
N GLY A 37 8.94 -0.73 -1.87
CA GLY A 37 7.96 -0.13 -2.77
C GLY A 37 8.06 -0.73 -4.16
N VAL A 38 6.96 -0.71 -4.90
CA VAL A 38 6.85 -1.17 -6.28
C VAL A 38 6.67 0.04 -7.16
N ILE A 39 7.52 0.14 -8.18
CA ILE A 39 7.40 1.11 -9.25
C ILE A 39 7.15 0.39 -10.58
N ASN A 40 6.35 1.00 -11.44
CA ASN A 40 6.14 0.55 -12.81
C ASN A 40 5.95 1.78 -13.70
N HIS A 41 6.77 1.88 -14.73
CA HIS A 41 6.65 2.93 -15.73
C HIS A 41 7.27 2.47 -17.06
N ARG A 42 6.69 2.87 -18.20
CA ARG A 42 7.14 2.46 -19.54
C ARG A 42 8.63 2.79 -19.77
N ASP A 43 9.04 3.97 -19.31
CA ASP A 43 10.41 4.48 -19.51
C ASP A 43 11.46 3.84 -18.60
N LEU A 44 11.05 2.95 -17.69
CA LEU A 44 11.97 2.08 -16.94
C LEU A 44 12.38 0.83 -17.73
N ARG A 45 11.91 0.70 -18.98
CA ARG A 45 12.28 -0.38 -19.87
C ARG A 45 13.79 -0.34 -20.10
N GLY A 46 14.45 -1.47 -19.83
CA GLY A 46 15.89 -1.61 -20.04
C GLY A 46 16.77 -1.01 -18.94
N SER A 47 16.19 -0.34 -17.94
CA SER A 47 16.94 0.11 -16.77
C SER A 47 17.59 -1.06 -16.05
N ARG A 48 18.84 -0.88 -15.62
CA ARG A 48 19.54 -1.83 -14.76
C ARG A 48 19.14 -1.63 -13.31
N GLU A 49 19.26 -2.67 -12.48
CA GLU A 49 18.86 -2.59 -11.06
C GLU A 49 19.80 -1.66 -10.28
N GLU A 50 21.08 -1.67 -10.64
CA GLU A 50 22.14 -0.86 -10.04
C GLU A 50 21.90 0.64 -10.23
N GLU A 51 21.31 1.05 -11.36
CA GLU A 51 20.96 2.45 -11.63
C GLU A 51 19.98 3.03 -10.60
N PHE A 52 19.13 2.22 -9.98
CA PHE A 52 18.22 2.76 -8.97
C PHE A 52 18.95 3.07 -7.67
N VAL A 53 19.98 2.29 -7.33
CA VAL A 53 20.82 2.53 -6.14
C VAL A 53 21.76 3.71 -6.37
N GLU A 54 22.32 3.83 -7.58
CA GLU A 54 23.22 4.93 -7.96
C GLU A 54 22.51 6.29 -8.01
N TRP A 55 21.29 6.34 -8.56
CA TRP A 55 20.63 7.61 -8.88
C TRP A 55 19.58 8.05 -7.85
N ILE A 56 19.16 7.15 -6.95
CA ILE A 56 18.13 7.43 -5.94
C ILE A 56 18.73 7.17 -4.56
N PRO A 57 19.21 8.22 -3.84
CA PRO A 57 19.96 8.06 -2.59
C PRO A 57 19.24 7.26 -1.49
N GLU A 58 17.92 7.25 -1.49
CA GLU A 58 17.10 6.53 -0.50
C GLU A 58 16.99 5.02 -0.77
N VAL A 59 17.40 4.55 -1.96
CA VAL A 59 17.27 3.16 -2.40
C VAL A 59 18.55 2.39 -2.09
N ILE A 60 18.43 1.32 -1.31
CA ILE A 60 19.56 0.44 -0.94
C ILE A 60 19.61 -0.85 -1.78
N SER A 61 18.52 -1.20 -2.44
CA SER A 61 18.46 -2.36 -3.33
C SER A 61 17.29 -2.24 -4.28
N ALA A 62 17.46 -2.68 -5.52
CA ALA A 62 16.39 -2.78 -6.50
C ALA A 62 16.31 -4.20 -7.05
N ARG A 63 15.09 -4.64 -7.33
CA ARG A 63 14.82 -5.93 -7.98
C ARG A 63 13.76 -5.81 -9.07
N ARG A 64 14.08 -6.18 -10.29
CA ARG A 64 13.17 -6.24 -11.42
C ARG A 64 12.26 -7.45 -11.32
N ILE A 65 10.98 -7.27 -11.59
CA ILE A 65 10.01 -8.37 -11.60
C ILE A 65 10.06 -9.05 -12.96
N GLU A 66 10.25 -10.36 -12.94
CA GLU A 66 10.12 -11.24 -14.09
C GLU A 66 8.78 -11.97 -14.04
N ILE A 67 8.14 -12.09 -15.19
CA ILE A 67 6.94 -12.92 -15.35
C ILE A 67 7.27 -14.11 -16.25
N LYS A 68 6.72 -15.27 -15.93
CA LYS A 68 6.80 -16.46 -16.78
C LYS A 68 5.61 -16.43 -17.74
N LYS A 69 5.88 -16.41 -19.05
CA LYS A 69 4.87 -16.61 -20.11
C LYS A 69 5.26 -17.82 -20.93
N GLY A 70 4.56 -18.94 -20.75
CA GLY A 70 4.98 -20.22 -21.31
C GLY A 70 6.31 -20.68 -20.71
N GLU A 71 7.29 -20.99 -21.54
CA GLU A 71 8.63 -21.39 -21.12
C GLU A 71 9.57 -20.20 -20.88
N GLU A 72 9.25 -19.02 -21.41
CA GLU A 72 10.09 -17.85 -21.36
C GLU A 72 9.91 -17.03 -20.07
N ARG A 73 11.01 -16.44 -19.61
CA ARG A 73 11.02 -15.43 -18.54
C ARG A 73 11.15 -14.05 -19.15
N ILE A 74 10.13 -13.23 -18.96
CA ILE A 74 10.06 -11.87 -19.52
C ILE A 74 10.30 -10.87 -18.39
N LYS A 75 11.36 -10.06 -18.55
CA LYS A 75 11.63 -8.93 -17.67
C LYS A 75 10.56 -7.84 -17.87
N THR A 76 9.81 -7.52 -16.83
CA THR A 76 8.76 -6.48 -16.91
C THR A 76 9.34 -5.08 -16.70
N ASN A 77 8.54 -4.03 -16.87
CA ASN A 77 8.92 -2.66 -16.47
C ASN A 77 8.65 -2.37 -14.98
N THR A 78 8.47 -3.42 -14.16
CA THR A 78 8.15 -3.31 -12.75
C THR A 78 9.38 -3.61 -11.91
N TYR A 79 9.68 -2.76 -10.93
CA TYR A 79 10.78 -2.93 -10.00
C TYR A 79 10.27 -2.85 -8.57
N VAL A 80 10.83 -3.67 -7.70
CA VAL A 80 10.70 -3.57 -6.25
C VAL A 80 11.95 -2.88 -5.73
N LEU A 81 11.78 -1.68 -5.20
CA LEU A 81 12.83 -0.92 -4.53
C LEU A 81 12.78 -1.21 -3.03
N THR A 82 13.95 -1.31 -2.41
CA THR A 82 14.12 -1.36 -0.96
C THR A 82 14.71 -0.04 -0.52
N PHE A 83 14.07 0.61 0.44
CA PHE A 83 14.45 1.93 0.95
C PHE A 83 15.07 1.80 2.35
N ASP A 84 16.03 2.66 2.67
CA ASP A 84 16.55 2.84 4.04
C ASP A 84 15.63 3.73 4.89
N SER A 85 14.33 3.45 4.82
CA SER A 85 13.29 4.13 5.58
C SER A 85 12.21 3.12 6.01
N PRO A 86 11.57 3.29 7.18
CA PRO A 86 10.50 2.40 7.66
C PRO A 86 9.26 2.32 6.75
N THR A 87 9.04 3.34 5.92
CA THR A 87 7.94 3.42 4.96
C THR A 87 8.45 3.93 3.61
N PRO A 88 7.94 3.40 2.49
CA PRO A 88 8.39 3.85 1.18
C PRO A 88 7.87 5.29 0.92
N PRO A 89 8.64 6.14 0.22
CA PRO A 89 8.13 7.44 -0.23
C PRO A 89 6.97 7.25 -1.19
N PHE A 90 6.16 8.29 -1.42
CA PHE A 90 5.05 8.23 -2.38
C PHE A 90 5.52 8.28 -3.85
N GLU A 91 6.65 8.94 -4.09
CA GLU A 91 7.24 9.15 -5.41
C GLU A 91 8.76 9.16 -5.29
N VAL A 92 9.43 8.63 -6.31
CA VAL A 92 10.89 8.73 -6.49
C VAL A 92 11.20 9.36 -7.84
N LYS A 93 12.38 9.97 -7.96
CA LYS A 93 12.86 10.50 -9.24
C LYS A 93 14.03 9.67 -9.73
N LYS A 94 13.91 9.07 -10.92
CA LYS A 94 15.04 8.46 -11.63
C LYS A 94 15.53 9.48 -12.65
N GLY A 95 16.59 10.22 -12.32
CA GLY A 95 16.95 11.43 -13.08
C GLY A 95 15.80 12.45 -13.03
N TYR A 96 15.26 12.83 -14.19
CA TYR A 96 14.13 13.76 -14.28
C TYR A 96 12.75 13.09 -14.25
N LEU A 97 12.68 11.76 -14.27
CA LEU A 97 11.41 11.03 -14.35
C LEU A 97 10.80 10.82 -12.96
N PRO A 98 9.68 11.47 -12.60
CA PRO A 98 8.93 11.15 -11.39
C PRO A 98 8.17 9.84 -11.57
N VAL A 99 8.32 8.92 -10.62
CA VAL A 99 7.64 7.62 -10.63
C VAL A 99 6.98 7.37 -9.28
N LYS A 100 5.65 7.15 -9.32
CA LYS A 100 4.88 6.78 -8.12
C LYS A 100 5.33 5.44 -7.58
N VAL A 101 5.51 5.39 -6.26
CA VAL A 101 5.86 4.20 -5.51
C VAL A 101 4.62 3.68 -4.80
N ARG A 102 4.31 2.41 -5.00
CA ARG A 102 3.25 1.71 -4.27
C ARG A 102 3.87 0.81 -3.21
N PRO A 103 3.43 0.82 -1.94
CA PRO A 103 3.93 -0.10 -0.94
C PRO A 103 3.92 -1.56 -1.41
N TYR A 104 5.05 -2.26 -1.26
CA TYR A 104 5.15 -3.67 -1.60
C TYR A 104 4.48 -4.51 -0.52
N VAL A 105 3.33 -5.09 -0.84
CA VAL A 105 2.59 -5.99 0.04
C VAL A 105 2.93 -7.44 -0.33
N PRO A 106 3.74 -8.15 0.46
CA PRO A 106 4.05 -9.55 0.20
C PRO A 106 2.80 -10.42 0.35
N THR A 107 2.82 -11.61 -0.25
CA THR A 107 1.83 -12.63 0.09
C THR A 107 2.09 -13.18 1.49
N PRO A 108 1.05 -13.54 2.27
CA PRO A 108 1.21 -14.12 3.59
C PRO A 108 2.01 -15.41 3.52
N MET A 109 3.13 -15.46 4.24
CA MET A 109 3.97 -16.65 4.32
C MET A 109 3.26 -17.71 5.16
N HIS A 110 3.04 -18.89 4.59
CA HIS A 110 2.71 -20.09 5.33
C HIS A 110 3.95 -20.98 5.50
N CYS A 111 4.02 -21.72 6.60
CA CYS A 111 5.07 -22.71 6.82
C CYS A 111 4.96 -23.84 5.76
N PHE A 112 6.06 -24.20 5.12
CA PHE A 112 6.08 -25.32 4.16
C PHE A 112 6.01 -26.71 4.80
N ARG A 113 6.06 -26.80 6.14
CA ARG A 113 5.85 -28.06 6.90
C ARG A 113 4.42 -28.20 7.40
N CYS A 114 3.90 -27.21 8.13
CA CYS A 114 2.58 -27.31 8.78
C CYS A 114 1.49 -26.44 8.13
N HIS A 115 1.81 -25.65 7.10
CA HIS A 115 0.92 -24.74 6.39
C HIS A 115 0.21 -23.67 7.24
N ARG A 116 0.61 -23.49 8.51
CA ARG A 116 0.15 -22.37 9.34
C ARG A 116 0.89 -21.07 9.00
N PHE A 117 0.22 -19.94 9.14
CA PHE A 117 0.83 -18.62 8.94
C PHE A 117 1.80 -18.23 10.07
N GLY A 118 2.70 -17.29 9.77
CA GLY A 118 3.52 -16.59 10.76
C GLY A 118 4.88 -17.20 11.08
N HIS A 119 5.25 -18.33 10.48
CA HIS A 119 6.61 -18.88 10.61
C HIS A 119 7.04 -19.67 9.36
N GLY A 120 8.35 -19.70 9.11
CA GLY A 120 8.97 -20.51 8.06
C GLY A 120 9.18 -21.97 8.50
N ARG A 121 9.76 -22.79 7.61
CA ARG A 121 10.04 -24.21 7.88
C ARG A 121 11.04 -24.39 9.02
N ASP A 122 12.08 -23.56 9.07
CA ASP A 122 13.21 -23.70 10.01
C ASP A 122 12.82 -23.43 11.46
N ARG A 123 11.77 -22.63 11.68
CA ARG A 123 11.22 -22.33 13.01
C ARG A 123 9.97 -23.14 13.33
N CYS A 124 9.66 -24.15 12.51
CA CYS A 124 8.46 -24.97 12.69
C CYS A 124 8.66 -26.01 13.79
N ARG A 125 7.74 -26.04 14.75
CA ARG A 125 7.71 -27.04 15.83
C ARG A 125 6.85 -28.27 15.50
N ALA A 126 6.21 -28.30 14.34
CA ALA A 126 5.46 -29.48 13.91
C ALA A 126 6.44 -30.63 13.64
N ARG A 127 6.07 -31.83 14.12
CA ARG A 127 6.85 -33.06 13.93
C ARG A 127 6.66 -33.63 12.54
N GLU A 128 5.46 -33.50 11.98
CA GLU A 128 5.09 -34.06 10.68
C GLU A 128 4.83 -32.97 9.63
N GLU A 129 5.07 -33.32 8.38
CA GLU A 129 4.64 -32.53 7.22
C GLU A 129 3.16 -32.80 6.95
N LEU A 130 2.38 -31.72 6.87
CA LEU A 130 0.96 -31.77 6.59
C LEU A 130 0.72 -31.54 5.10
N CYS A 131 -0.30 -32.18 4.56
CA CYS A 131 -0.74 -31.92 3.20
C CYS A 131 -1.38 -30.53 3.08
N VAL A 132 -0.96 -29.72 2.11
CA VAL A 132 -1.54 -28.38 1.85
C VAL A 132 -3.04 -28.42 1.51
N LYS A 133 -3.52 -29.53 0.92
CA LYS A 133 -4.93 -29.66 0.51
C LYS A 133 -5.85 -30.05 1.66
N CYS A 134 -5.52 -31.09 2.41
CA CYS A 134 -6.41 -31.66 3.44
C CYS A 134 -5.93 -31.47 4.88
N GLY A 135 -4.69 -31.01 5.09
CA GLY A 135 -4.13 -30.73 6.41
C GLY A 135 -3.69 -31.95 7.21
N GLU A 136 -3.72 -33.14 6.61
CA GLU A 136 -3.35 -34.41 7.24
C GLU A 136 -1.91 -34.85 6.85
N PRO A 137 -1.20 -35.60 7.70
CA PRO A 137 0.15 -36.08 7.41
C PRO A 137 0.18 -37.24 6.41
N GLY A 138 1.40 -37.65 6.04
CA GLY A 138 1.68 -38.91 5.32
C GLY A 138 1.53 -38.89 3.81
N HIS A 139 1.33 -37.72 3.18
CA HIS A 139 1.26 -37.59 1.72
C HIS A 139 1.46 -36.13 1.26
N ARG A 140 1.76 -35.93 -0.04
CA ARG A 140 1.83 -34.61 -0.65
C ARG A 140 0.47 -34.14 -1.19
N GLY A 141 0.35 -32.84 -1.43
CA GLY A 141 -0.88 -32.22 -1.93
C GLY A 141 -1.40 -32.81 -3.24
N GLU A 142 -0.52 -33.18 -4.16
CA GLU A 142 -0.88 -33.75 -5.46
C GLU A 142 -1.51 -35.15 -5.33
N GLU A 143 -1.03 -35.95 -4.40
CA GLU A 143 -1.48 -37.32 -4.11
C GLU A 143 -2.79 -37.37 -3.31
N SER A 144 -3.25 -36.23 -2.79
CA SER A 144 -4.38 -36.21 -1.87
C SER A 144 -5.71 -36.46 -2.59
N LYS A 145 -6.34 -37.59 -2.28
CA LYS A 145 -7.72 -37.93 -2.66
C LYS A 145 -8.77 -37.44 -1.63
N ARG A 146 -8.32 -36.83 -0.53
CA ARG A 146 -9.18 -36.40 0.58
C ARG A 146 -9.84 -35.06 0.27
N LYS A 147 -11.00 -34.81 0.88
CA LYS A 147 -11.68 -33.50 0.79
C LYS A 147 -10.76 -32.39 1.30
N PRO A 148 -10.70 -31.22 0.62
CA PRO A 148 -9.90 -30.10 1.09
C PRO A 148 -10.33 -29.61 2.46
N ARG A 149 -9.37 -29.35 3.33
CA ARG A 149 -9.60 -28.80 4.67
C ARG A 149 -8.44 -27.93 5.10
N CYS A 150 -8.73 -26.66 5.34
CA CYS A 150 -7.70 -25.68 5.68
C CYS A 150 -7.23 -25.84 7.13
N VAL A 151 -5.92 -25.97 7.35
CA VAL A 151 -5.34 -26.03 8.71
C VAL A 151 -5.52 -24.73 9.51
N ASN A 152 -5.78 -23.60 8.83
CA ASN A 152 -5.87 -22.27 9.46
C ASN A 152 -7.31 -21.90 9.88
N CYS A 153 -8.29 -22.11 9.00
CA CYS A 153 -9.70 -21.74 9.26
C CYS A 153 -10.64 -22.94 9.38
N LYS A 154 -10.19 -24.17 9.09
CA LYS A 154 -10.98 -25.41 9.05
C LYS A 154 -12.05 -25.46 7.95
N GLY A 155 -12.06 -24.52 7.00
CA GLY A 155 -13.00 -24.50 5.86
C GLY A 155 -12.61 -25.43 4.72
N GLU A 156 -13.54 -25.64 3.78
CA GLU A 156 -13.46 -26.56 2.64
C GLU A 156 -12.61 -26.02 1.48
N HIS A 157 -11.35 -25.72 1.75
CA HIS A 157 -10.38 -25.26 0.74
C HIS A 157 -8.95 -25.58 1.20
N PRO A 158 -7.95 -25.61 0.30
CA PRO A 158 -6.56 -25.83 0.69
C PRO A 158 -6.03 -24.69 1.57
N ALA A 159 -4.95 -24.95 2.31
CA ALA A 159 -4.35 -24.01 3.24
C ALA A 159 -3.77 -22.74 2.58
N ASN A 160 -3.42 -22.82 1.29
CA ASN A 160 -2.91 -21.71 0.48
C ASN A 160 -4.01 -20.92 -0.27
N SER A 161 -5.29 -21.20 0.00
CA SER A 161 -6.38 -20.48 -0.66
C SER A 161 -6.42 -19.00 -0.26
N ARG A 162 -6.56 -18.12 -1.26
CA ARG A 162 -6.73 -16.67 -1.06
C ARG A 162 -8.11 -16.29 -0.54
N SER A 163 -9.09 -17.19 -0.65
CA SER A 163 -10.43 -17.00 -0.08
C SER A 163 -10.50 -17.31 1.42
N CYS A 164 -9.43 -17.85 2.01
CA CYS A 164 -9.37 -18.18 3.43
C CYS A 164 -9.52 -16.91 4.29
N PRO A 165 -10.45 -16.87 5.26
CA PRO A 165 -10.60 -15.71 6.15
C PRO A 165 -9.32 -15.38 6.94
N LYS A 166 -8.55 -16.41 7.32
CA LYS A 166 -7.24 -16.21 7.99
C LYS A 166 -6.20 -15.64 7.03
N TYR A 167 -6.21 -16.04 5.76
CA TYR A 167 -5.34 -15.45 4.74
C TYR A 167 -5.65 -13.96 4.56
N MET A 168 -6.94 -13.60 4.43
CA MET A 168 -7.36 -12.20 4.28
C MET A 168 -6.92 -11.35 5.48
N LYS A 169 -7.05 -11.88 6.70
CA LYS A 169 -6.57 -11.21 7.92
C LYS A 169 -5.06 -10.99 7.90
N GLU A 170 -4.27 -12.02 7.60
CA GLU A 170 -2.80 -11.88 7.50
C GLU A 170 -2.40 -10.91 6.37
N GLN A 171 -3.16 -10.90 5.27
CA GLN A 171 -2.94 -9.96 4.17
C GLN A 171 -3.24 -8.52 4.59
N ALA A 172 -4.28 -8.27 5.39
CA ALA A 172 -4.57 -6.95 5.94
C ALA A 172 -3.45 -6.46 6.86
N ILE A 173 -2.92 -7.34 7.72
CA ILE A 173 -1.77 -7.03 8.60
C ILE A 173 -0.54 -6.65 7.76
N LEU A 174 -0.23 -7.40 6.70
CA LEU A 174 0.89 -7.11 5.82
C LEU A 174 0.69 -5.81 5.03
N ARG A 175 -0.54 -5.50 4.60
CA ARG A 175 -0.86 -4.21 3.95
C ARG A 175 -0.62 -3.04 4.89
N TYR A 176 -1.13 -3.14 6.12
CA TYR A 176 -0.95 -2.09 7.12
C TYR A 176 0.54 -1.81 7.36
N ARG A 177 1.36 -2.86 7.53
CA ARG A 177 2.81 -2.70 7.72
C ARG A 177 3.51 -2.12 6.50
N ALA A 178 3.14 -2.54 5.30
CA ALA A 178 3.75 -1.98 4.10
C ALA A 178 3.49 -0.46 3.98
N GLN A 179 2.33 0.00 4.46
CA GLN A 179 1.93 1.40 4.40
C GLN A 179 2.46 2.25 5.56
N ASN A 180 2.47 1.71 6.78
CA ASN A 180 2.72 2.47 8.01
C ASN A 180 4.00 2.06 8.75
N GLY A 181 4.72 1.04 8.27
CA GLY A 181 5.87 0.47 8.96
C GLY A 181 5.49 -0.28 10.24
N GLY A 182 6.43 -0.33 11.19
CA GLY A 182 6.22 -0.89 12.52
C GLY A 182 6.21 -2.42 12.62
N THR A 183 5.93 -2.90 13.82
CA THR A 183 5.94 -4.33 14.17
C THR A 183 4.67 -5.06 13.73
N PHE A 184 4.71 -6.40 13.73
CA PHE A 184 3.51 -7.21 13.52
C PHE A 184 2.47 -7.05 14.63
N GLU A 185 2.90 -6.75 15.85
CA GLU A 185 2.00 -6.54 17.00
C GLU A 185 1.21 -5.24 16.83
N GLN A 186 1.89 -4.14 16.51
CA GLN A 186 1.27 -2.85 16.19
C GLN A 186 0.26 -3.01 15.04
N ALA A 187 0.66 -3.67 13.95
CA ALA A 187 -0.22 -3.86 12.81
C ALA A 187 -1.43 -4.76 13.10
N ARG A 188 -1.26 -5.81 13.91
CA ARG A 188 -2.38 -6.66 14.36
C ARG A 188 -3.37 -5.86 15.18
N ALA A 189 -2.90 -5.03 16.10
CA ALA A 189 -3.75 -4.16 16.90
C ALA A 189 -4.52 -3.16 16.02
N ALA A 190 -3.83 -2.52 15.07
CA ALA A 190 -4.45 -1.56 14.16
C ALA A 190 -5.55 -2.18 13.28
N VAL A 191 -5.30 -3.35 12.67
CA VAL A 191 -6.30 -4.06 11.86
C VAL A 191 -7.53 -4.48 12.68
N ILE A 192 -7.34 -4.86 13.95
CA ILE A 192 -8.47 -5.15 14.86
C ILE A 192 -9.32 -3.90 15.07
N VAL A 193 -8.69 -2.75 15.29
CA VAL A 193 -9.38 -1.47 15.47
C VAL A 193 -10.11 -1.04 14.19
N GLU A 194 -9.50 -1.19 13.02
CA GLU A 194 -10.13 -0.86 11.73
C GLU A 194 -11.37 -1.72 11.47
N VAL A 195 -11.27 -3.05 11.65
CA VAL A 195 -12.42 -3.95 11.52
C VAL A 195 -13.51 -3.58 12.53
N ALA A 196 -13.14 -3.23 13.77
CA ALA A 196 -14.11 -2.77 14.77
C ALA A 196 -14.79 -1.45 14.39
N LYS A 197 -14.09 -0.53 13.69
CA LYS A 197 -14.67 0.71 13.16
C LYS A 197 -15.65 0.43 12.02
N GLU A 198 -15.35 -0.50 11.11
CA GLU A 198 -16.26 -0.89 10.04
C GLU A 198 -17.50 -1.62 10.57
N MET A 199 -17.36 -2.37 11.66
CA MET A 199 -18.45 -3.06 12.35
C MET A 199 -19.25 -2.15 13.30
N ARG A 200 -18.81 -0.91 13.55
CA ARG A 200 -19.64 0.02 14.33
C ARG A 200 -20.93 0.28 13.55
N PRO A 201 -22.10 0.23 14.22
CA PRO A 201 -23.34 0.69 13.59
C PRO A 201 -23.10 2.10 13.04
N LYS A 202 -23.48 2.32 11.77
CA LYS A 202 -23.42 3.65 11.17
C LYS A 202 -24.12 4.62 12.11
N LEU A 203 -23.49 5.77 12.37
CA LEU A 203 -24.13 6.86 13.09
C LEU A 203 -25.45 7.21 12.39
N TYR A 204 -26.46 7.62 13.16
CA TYR A 204 -27.78 8.01 12.64
C TYR A 204 -27.65 8.93 11.39
N ALA A 205 -26.78 9.94 11.45
CA ALA A 205 -26.52 10.88 10.36
C ALA A 205 -25.96 10.27 9.05
N GLN A 206 -25.35 9.09 9.09
CA GLN A 206 -24.89 8.35 7.90
C GLN A 206 -25.97 7.42 7.34
N ALA A 207 -26.91 6.96 8.18
CA ALA A 207 -28.03 6.13 7.75
C ALA A 207 -29.07 6.93 6.95
N VAL A 208 -29.26 8.23 7.24
CA VAL A 208 -30.22 9.10 6.53
C VAL A 208 -29.77 9.47 5.10
N ARG A 209 -28.49 9.27 4.74
CA ARG A 209 -27.99 9.55 3.38
C ARG A 209 -28.29 8.44 2.37
N GLY A 210 -28.58 7.23 2.85
CA GLY A 210 -29.14 6.18 2.01
C GLY A 210 -30.64 6.44 1.89
N GLY A 211 -31.15 6.55 0.67
CA GLY A 211 -32.57 6.72 0.40
C GLY A 211 -33.45 5.66 1.12
N PRO A 212 -34.78 5.88 1.15
CA PRO A 212 -35.68 5.14 2.02
C PRO A 212 -35.60 3.62 1.79
N ILE A 213 -35.38 2.89 2.88
CA ILE A 213 -35.42 1.42 2.93
C ILE A 213 -36.90 0.99 2.88
N PRO A 214 -37.27 -0.04 2.09
CA PRO A 214 -38.65 -0.54 2.05
C PRO A 214 -39.11 -1.03 3.43
N LYS A 215 -40.32 -0.64 3.83
CA LYS A 215 -40.92 -0.92 5.14
C LYS A 215 -41.22 -2.41 5.30
N MET A 216 -40.54 -3.10 6.22
CA MET A 216 -41.09 -4.29 6.87
C MET A 216 -41.60 -3.92 8.26
N ALA A 217 -42.86 -4.26 8.52
CA ALA A 217 -43.58 -3.94 9.74
C ALA A 217 -43.08 -4.80 10.91
N LEU A 218 -42.20 -4.23 11.74
CA LEU A 218 -42.02 -4.68 13.11
C LEU A 218 -42.13 -3.42 13.98
N ARG A 219 -43.09 -3.40 14.90
CA ARG A 219 -43.32 -2.29 15.85
C ARG A 219 -42.25 -2.38 16.94
N PRO A 220 -41.18 -1.55 16.94
CA PRO A 220 -40.14 -1.64 17.95
C PRO A 220 -40.56 -0.79 19.15
N LYS A 221 -40.16 -1.22 20.35
CA LYS A 221 -40.28 -0.44 21.58
C LYS A 221 -39.24 0.68 21.53
N VAL A 222 -39.69 1.93 21.43
CA VAL A 222 -38.81 3.11 21.31
C VAL A 222 -38.38 3.57 22.69
N VAL A 223 -37.06 3.70 22.90
CA VAL A 223 -36.47 4.34 24.07
C VAL A 223 -35.69 5.56 23.59
N LEU A 224 -36.05 6.74 24.07
CA LEU A 224 -35.35 7.99 23.76
C LEU A 224 -34.37 8.28 24.89
N VAL A 225 -33.10 8.47 24.53
CA VAL A 225 -32.06 8.94 25.44
C VAL A 225 -31.45 10.20 24.83
N TRP A 226 -31.51 11.29 25.59
CA TRP A 226 -31.00 12.61 25.19
C TRP A 226 -29.56 12.81 25.69
N ILE A 227 -28.71 13.37 24.84
CA ILE A 227 -27.36 13.83 25.22
C ILE A 227 -27.14 15.21 24.58
N PRO A 228 -26.68 16.22 25.33
CA PRO A 228 -26.44 17.58 24.81
C PRO A 228 -25.25 17.60 23.86
N SER A 229 -25.46 18.05 22.62
CA SER A 229 -24.48 17.93 21.52
C SER A 229 -23.69 19.23 21.24
N HIS A 230 -24.07 20.39 21.81
CA HIS A 230 -23.55 21.67 21.27
C HIS A 230 -23.33 22.81 22.27
N VAL A 231 -23.42 22.60 23.58
CA VAL A 231 -23.19 23.67 24.58
C VAL A 231 -22.34 23.12 25.73
N GLY A 232 -21.25 23.81 26.09
CA GLY A 232 -20.41 23.50 27.25
C GLY A 232 -19.23 22.56 27.02
N ILE A 233 -18.85 22.27 25.76
CA ILE A 233 -17.67 21.45 25.45
C ILE A 233 -16.54 22.38 24.96
N PRO A 234 -15.48 22.59 25.75
CA PRO A 234 -14.46 23.62 25.48
C PRO A 234 -13.82 23.54 24.09
N GLY A 235 -13.61 22.33 23.56
CA GLY A 235 -13.04 22.13 22.23
C GLY A 235 -13.98 22.49 21.07
N ASN A 236 -15.28 22.26 21.23
CA ASN A 236 -16.26 22.59 20.20
C ASN A 236 -16.54 24.10 20.14
N GLU A 237 -16.59 24.75 21.31
CA GLU A 237 -16.77 26.20 21.39
C GLU A 237 -15.61 26.96 20.76
N LYS A 238 -14.37 26.48 20.96
CA LYS A 238 -13.17 27.05 20.34
C LYS A 238 -13.19 26.97 18.81
N VAL A 239 -13.66 25.85 18.26
CA VAL A 239 -13.76 25.65 16.81
C VAL A 239 -14.86 26.52 16.21
N ASP A 240 -16.01 26.62 16.88
CA ASP A 240 -17.12 27.47 16.44
C ASP A 240 -16.76 28.96 16.46
N GLU A 241 -16.02 29.41 17.48
CA GLU A 241 -15.43 30.75 17.57
C GLU A 241 -14.50 31.04 16.38
N LEU A 242 -13.55 30.13 16.08
CA LEU A 242 -12.61 30.29 14.98
C LEU A 242 -13.29 30.30 13.60
N ALA A 243 -14.31 29.46 13.40
CA ALA A 243 -15.07 29.43 12.16
C ALA A 243 -15.84 30.74 11.91
N LYS A 244 -16.43 31.31 12.97
CA LYS A 244 -17.10 32.62 12.90
C LYS A 244 -16.12 33.76 12.61
N LEU A 245 -14.92 33.71 13.20
CA LEU A 245 -13.86 34.70 12.94
C LEU A 245 -13.34 34.63 11.50
N ALA A 246 -13.30 33.44 10.90
CA ALA A 246 -12.82 33.25 9.52
C ALA A 246 -13.75 33.87 8.47
N LEU A 247 -15.04 34.06 8.75
CA LEU A 247 -15.99 34.70 7.84
C LEU A 247 -15.68 36.18 7.58
N ASN A 248 -14.95 36.83 8.48
CA ASN A 248 -14.66 38.27 8.43
C ASN A 248 -13.19 38.59 8.08
N LYS A 249 -12.39 37.60 7.66
CA LYS A 249 -11.02 37.86 7.21
C LYS A 249 -10.98 38.05 5.70
N GLU A 250 -10.34 39.14 5.26
CA GLU A 250 -10.02 39.33 3.85
C GLU A 250 -9.03 38.24 3.40
N VAL A 251 -9.41 37.55 2.32
CA VAL A 251 -8.57 36.52 1.70
C VAL A 251 -7.45 37.23 0.95
N HIS A 252 -6.24 37.21 1.52
CA HIS A 252 -5.05 37.59 0.75
C HIS A 252 -4.79 36.52 -0.32
N ASP A 253 -5.01 36.89 -1.58
CA ASP A 253 -4.75 36.05 -2.76
C ASP A 253 -3.26 36.03 -3.09
N ASP A 254 -2.46 35.45 -2.19
CA ASP A 254 -1.04 35.18 -2.46
C ASP A 254 -0.91 33.84 -3.20
N LYS A 255 -1.63 33.69 -4.32
CA LYS A 255 -1.53 32.53 -5.21
C LYS A 255 -0.24 32.63 -6.00
N GLN A 256 0.84 32.05 -5.47
CA GLN A 256 1.89 31.52 -6.32
C GLN A 256 1.25 30.49 -7.25
N VAL A 257 1.22 30.79 -8.55
CA VAL A 257 0.79 29.85 -9.59
C VAL A 257 1.62 28.58 -9.45
N ILE A 258 0.99 27.49 -9.01
CA ILE A 258 1.64 26.21 -8.82
C ILE A 258 1.84 25.55 -10.18
N TRP A 259 2.96 24.85 -10.36
CA TRP A 259 3.35 24.30 -11.66
C TRP A 259 2.26 23.41 -12.31
N SER A 260 1.43 22.76 -11.50
CA SER A 260 0.28 21.97 -11.95
C SER A 260 -0.69 22.76 -12.83
N ASP A 261 -0.84 24.06 -12.58
CA ASP A 261 -1.74 24.95 -13.32
C ASP A 261 -1.16 25.28 -14.70
N LEU A 262 0.17 25.28 -14.83
CA LEU A 262 0.88 25.49 -16.10
C LEU A 262 1.04 24.21 -16.91
N LYS A 263 1.03 23.03 -16.26
CA LYS A 263 1.21 21.73 -16.90
C LYS A 263 0.27 21.51 -18.07
N LEU A 264 -1.01 21.86 -17.92
CA LEU A 264 -2.01 21.70 -18.98
C LEU A 264 -1.67 22.57 -20.21
N LYS A 265 -1.25 23.82 -19.98
CA LYS A 265 -0.89 24.74 -21.07
C LYS A 265 0.37 24.29 -21.80
N VAL A 266 1.39 23.87 -21.07
CA VAL A 266 2.66 23.38 -21.65
C VAL A 266 2.40 22.13 -22.49
N ASN A 267 1.67 21.14 -21.95
CA ASN A 267 1.36 19.92 -22.70
C ASN A 267 0.55 20.22 -23.96
N THR A 268 -0.45 21.12 -23.86
CA THR A 268 -1.25 21.53 -25.01
C THR A 268 -0.39 22.15 -26.11
N HIS A 269 0.57 22.99 -25.72
CA HIS A 269 1.47 23.65 -26.66
C HIS A 269 2.44 22.66 -27.33
N VAL A 270 3.04 21.75 -26.55
CA VAL A 270 3.93 20.70 -27.10
C VAL A 270 3.17 19.79 -28.08
N GLU A 271 1.93 19.42 -27.74
CA GLU A 271 1.08 18.63 -28.63
C GLU A 271 0.72 19.39 -29.93
N GLN A 272 0.54 20.71 -29.87
CA GLN A 272 0.30 21.53 -31.06
C GLN A 272 1.52 21.59 -31.98
N LEU A 273 2.72 21.71 -31.41
CA LEU A 273 3.97 21.68 -32.19
C LEU A 273 4.14 20.32 -32.87
N TRP A 274 3.94 19.23 -32.14
CA TRP A 274 4.01 17.88 -32.71
C TRP A 274 2.96 17.63 -33.79
N GLN A 275 1.75 18.13 -33.62
CA GLN A 275 0.71 18.04 -34.65
C GLN A 275 1.10 18.84 -35.89
N THR A 276 1.68 20.03 -35.71
CA THR A 276 2.14 20.88 -36.82
C THR A 276 3.25 20.20 -37.60
N ASP A 277 4.26 19.65 -36.91
CA ASP A 277 5.35 18.90 -37.54
C ASP A 277 4.79 17.65 -38.27
N TRP A 278 3.85 16.94 -37.65
CA TRP A 278 3.19 15.78 -38.25
C TRP A 278 2.41 16.13 -39.52
N ASP A 279 1.73 17.27 -39.55
CA ASP A 279 0.99 17.75 -40.72
C ASP A 279 1.89 18.23 -41.86
N THR A 280 3.17 18.51 -41.59
CA THR A 280 4.16 18.85 -42.64
C THR A 280 4.77 17.63 -43.32
N GLU A 281 4.64 16.43 -42.74
CA GLU A 281 5.19 15.17 -43.26
C GLU A 281 4.25 14.54 -44.32
N VAL A 282 4.22 15.14 -45.51
CA VAL A 282 3.33 14.76 -46.63
C VAL A 282 3.67 13.43 -47.31
N ASP A 283 4.85 12.84 -47.04
CA ASP A 283 5.29 11.55 -47.63
C ASP A 283 5.32 10.42 -46.59
N ASN A 284 4.41 10.48 -45.62
CA ASN A 284 4.30 9.49 -44.55
C ASN A 284 2.97 8.72 -44.64
N LYS A 285 3.05 7.44 -45.02
CA LYS A 285 1.91 6.51 -45.08
C LYS A 285 1.16 6.38 -43.75
N LEU A 286 1.79 6.71 -42.61
CA LEU A 286 1.10 6.74 -41.33
C LEU A 286 0.23 7.99 -41.14
N HIS A 287 0.50 9.11 -41.82
CA HIS A 287 -0.32 10.33 -41.74
C HIS A 287 -1.73 10.07 -42.29
N GLU A 288 -1.83 9.34 -43.41
CA GLU A 288 -3.10 8.90 -44.00
C GLU A 288 -3.95 8.05 -43.04
N ILE A 289 -3.30 7.25 -42.19
CA ILE A 289 -3.96 6.37 -41.21
C ILE A 289 -4.27 7.14 -39.92
N ARG A 290 -3.46 8.15 -39.58
CA ARG A 290 -3.54 8.86 -38.31
C ARG A 290 -3.19 10.33 -38.49
N SER A 291 -4.14 11.11 -38.97
CA SER A 291 -3.98 12.56 -39.17
C SER A 291 -4.00 13.34 -37.85
N ASN A 292 -4.73 12.88 -36.82
CA ASN A 292 -4.79 13.53 -35.51
C ASN A 292 -4.08 12.70 -34.42
N LEU A 293 -3.05 13.28 -33.80
CA LEU A 293 -2.25 12.58 -32.78
C LEU A 293 -2.99 12.43 -31.44
N LYS A 294 -3.99 13.28 -31.13
CA LYS A 294 -4.71 13.30 -29.82
C LYS A 294 -5.82 12.25 -29.66
N GLU A 295 -6.41 11.76 -30.75
CA GLU A 295 -7.67 10.98 -30.71
C GLU A 295 -7.58 9.63 -29.95
N ASN A 296 -6.39 9.08 -29.73
CA ASN A 296 -6.24 7.76 -29.09
C ASN A 296 -5.69 7.78 -27.65
N SER A 297 -5.56 8.95 -27.00
CA SER A 297 -5.24 8.97 -25.56
C SER A 297 -6.40 8.46 -24.68
N ILE A 298 -7.61 8.32 -25.26
CA ILE A 298 -8.83 7.88 -24.59
C ILE A 298 -9.10 6.37 -24.76
N MET A 299 -8.55 5.71 -25.80
CA MET A 299 -8.86 4.30 -26.11
C MET A 299 -7.84 3.26 -25.60
N MET A 300 -6.90 3.63 -24.72
CA MET A 300 -5.98 2.70 -24.06
C MET A 300 -6.18 2.62 -22.53
N LYS A 301 -7.42 2.87 -22.08
CA LYS A 301 -7.85 2.60 -20.70
C LYS A 301 -8.98 1.57 -20.71
N ASP A 302 -8.68 0.36 -21.15
CA ASP A 302 -9.39 -0.87 -20.77
C ASP A 302 -8.37 -1.98 -20.49
#